data_AF-A0A060C307-F1
#
_entry.id   AF-A0A060C307-F1
#
_cell.length_a   1.000
_cell.length_b   1.000
_cell.length_c   1.000
_cell.angle_alpha   90.00
_cell.angle_beta   90.00
_cell.angle_gamma   90.00
#
_symmetry.space_group_name_H-M   'P 1'
#
loop_
_entity.id
_entity.type
_entity.pdbx_description
1 polymer ?
#
loop_
_entity_poly.entity_id
_entity_poly.type
_entity_poly.pdbx_seq_one_letter_code
_entity_poly.pdbx_strand_id
1 'polypeptide(L)'
;MKKRLPQAVYLLIDVIDNQHRAEELPCNEAFWLAVQEELLPLVRQTTPFSDRADRTVVAGQSFGGLAAMFAALYWPQRFGCVLSQSGSYWWPHRGGAQTGVLIERLSRGELHPQGLRIWLEAG
;
A
#
# COMPACT_ATOMS: atom_id res chain seq x y z
N MET A 1 -16.05 -27.45 1.21
CA MET A 1 -14.91 -26.50 1.23
C MET A 1 -15.19 -25.40 2.26
N LYS A 2 -14.30 -25.15 3.22
CA LYS A 2 -14.43 -24.00 4.13
C LYS A 2 -14.20 -22.71 3.33
N LYS A 3 -15.15 -21.75 3.40
CA LYS A 3 -14.93 -20.40 2.86
C LYS A 3 -13.80 -19.73 3.67
N ARG A 4 -12.65 -19.50 3.02
CA ARG A 4 -11.46 -18.91 3.65
C ARG A 4 -11.40 -17.39 3.57
N LEU A 5 -12.17 -16.78 2.66
CA LEU A 5 -12.25 -15.32 2.47
C LEU A 5 -13.72 -14.87 2.41
N PRO A 6 -14.03 -13.64 2.85
CA PRO A 6 -15.34 -13.03 2.64
C PRO A 6 -15.57 -12.71 1.16
N GLN A 7 -16.82 -12.39 0.80
CA GLN A 7 -17.08 -11.72 -0.47
C GLN A 7 -16.41 -10.34 -0.44
N ALA A 8 -15.69 -9.99 -1.51
CA ALA A 8 -14.89 -8.78 -1.59
C ALA A 8 -14.83 -8.28 -3.04
N VAL A 9 -14.47 -7.00 -3.18
CA VAL A 9 -14.11 -6.39 -4.46
C VAL A 9 -12.58 -6.40 -4.57
N TYR A 10 -12.05 -6.95 -5.66
CA TYR A 10 -10.63 -6.99 -5.96
C TYR A 10 -10.33 -6.03 -7.10
N LEU A 11 -9.44 -5.08 -6.86
CA LEU A 11 -8.98 -4.10 -7.85
C LEU A 11 -7.50 -4.38 -8.12
N LEU A 12 -7.18 -4.84 -9.34
CA LEU A 12 -5.82 -5.06 -9.80
C LEU A 12 -5.43 -3.87 -10.67
N ILE A 13 -4.43 -3.11 -10.23
CA ILE A 13 -3.95 -1.91 -10.93
C ILE A 13 -2.72 -2.31 -11.75
N ASP A 14 -2.77 -2.02 -13.05
CA ASP A 14 -1.64 -2.26 -13.95
C ASP A 14 -0.48 -1.32 -13.59
N VAL A 15 0.75 -1.85 -13.60
CA VAL A 15 1.97 -1.05 -13.38
C VAL A 15 2.49 -0.44 -14.68
N ILE A 16 1.82 -0.71 -15.80
CA ILE A 16 2.11 -0.20 -17.16
C ILE A 16 3.41 -0.78 -17.71
N ASP A 17 4.55 -0.39 -17.13
CA ASP A 17 5.87 -0.92 -17.44
C ASP A 17 6.83 -0.75 -16.24
N ASN A 18 8.08 -1.17 -16.41
CA ASN A 18 9.06 -1.09 -15.33
C ASN A 18 9.48 0.34 -14.95
N GLN A 19 9.35 1.30 -15.88
CA GLN A 19 9.68 2.69 -15.62
C GLN A 19 8.60 3.32 -14.75
N HIS A 20 7.34 3.25 -15.17
CA HIS A 20 6.18 3.72 -14.39
C HIS A 20 6.15 3.03 -13.02
N ARG A 21 6.36 1.71 -12.97
CA ARG A 21 6.46 0.97 -11.71
C ARG A 21 7.51 1.55 -10.75
N ALA A 22 8.68 1.96 -11.26
CA ALA A 22 9.76 2.49 -10.45
C ALA A 22 9.52 3.95 -10.01
N GLU A 23 8.68 4.68 -10.74
CA GLU A 23 8.32 6.07 -10.45
C GLU A 23 7.08 6.18 -9.53
N GLU A 24 6.08 5.32 -9.73
CA GLU A 24 4.77 5.44 -9.09
C GLU A 24 4.63 4.63 -7.79
N LEU A 25 5.28 3.49 -7.66
CA LEU A 25 5.11 2.64 -6.46
C LEU A 25 5.90 3.12 -5.23
N PRO A 26 7.20 3.48 -5.32
CA PRO A 26 7.98 3.75 -4.11
C PRO A 26 7.67 5.14 -3.55
N CYS A 27 6.82 5.18 -2.50
CA CYS A 27 6.53 6.37 -1.72
C CYS A 27 6.04 7.58 -2.53
N ASN A 28 5.31 7.35 -3.62
CA ASN A 28 4.76 8.40 -4.47
C ASN A 28 3.34 8.78 -4.00
N GLU A 29 3.18 10.03 -3.58
CA GLU A 29 1.89 10.55 -3.12
C GLU A 29 0.87 10.72 -4.25
N ALA A 30 1.30 11.16 -5.43
CA ALA A 30 0.41 11.41 -6.57
C ALA A 30 -0.30 10.14 -7.03
N PHE A 31 0.39 8.99 -7.04
CA PHE A 31 -0.22 7.70 -7.36
C PHE A 31 -1.38 7.38 -6.40
N TRP A 32 -1.18 7.54 -5.10
CA TRP A 32 -2.20 7.22 -4.11
C TRP A 32 -3.33 8.25 -4.03
N LEU A 33 -3.07 9.51 -4.34
CA LEU A 33 -4.12 10.51 -4.50
C LEU A 33 -4.99 10.19 -5.72
N ALA A 34 -4.40 9.87 -6.88
CA ALA A 34 -5.13 9.46 -8.06
C ALA A 34 -5.98 8.19 -7.81
N VAL A 35 -5.42 7.20 -7.10
CA VAL A 35 -6.18 6.01 -6.69
C VAL A 35 -7.41 6.41 -5.86
N GLN A 36 -7.26 7.30 -4.88
CA GLN A 36 -8.34 7.68 -3.97
C GLN A 36 -9.38 8.61 -4.59
N GLU A 37 -8.94 9.57 -5.39
CA GLU A 37 -9.77 10.68 -5.86
C GLU A 37 -10.37 10.41 -7.25
N GLU A 38 -9.77 9.50 -8.02
CA GLU A 38 -10.20 9.19 -9.39
C GLU A 38 -10.67 7.74 -9.51
N LEU A 39 -9.79 6.79 -9.19
CA LEU A 39 -10.04 5.37 -9.46
C LEU A 39 -11.10 4.77 -8.54
N LEU A 40 -11.01 4.98 -7.22
CA LEU A 40 -11.98 4.43 -6.26
C LEU A 40 -13.42 4.98 -6.51
N PRO A 41 -13.63 6.28 -6.78
CA PRO A 41 -14.93 6.79 -7.21
C PRO A 41 -15.44 6.15 -8.50
N LEU A 42 -14.58 5.91 -9.48
CA LEU A 42 -14.97 5.24 -10.73
C LEU A 42 -15.41 3.79 -10.47
N VAL A 43 -14.63 3.01 -9.70
CA VAL A 43 -14.97 1.62 -9.35
C VAL A 43 -16.29 1.53 -8.60
N ARG A 44 -16.57 2.50 -7.71
CA ARG A 44 -17.81 2.55 -6.93
C ARG A 44 -19.06 2.71 -7.79
N GLN A 45 -18.95 3.33 -8.97
CA GLN A 45 -20.07 3.45 -9.91
C GLN A 45 -20.47 2.09 -10.50
N THR A 46 -19.54 1.14 -10.58
CA THR A 46 -19.79 -0.21 -11.13
C THR A 46 -20.12 -1.23 -10.04
N THR A 47 -19.42 -1.20 -8.91
CA THR A 47 -19.63 -2.17 -7.83
C THR A 47 -19.45 -1.53 -6.46
N PRO A 48 -20.48 -1.55 -5.58
CA PRO A 48 -20.36 -1.02 -4.23
C PRO A 48 -19.32 -1.76 -3.40
N PHE A 49 -18.50 -1.01 -2.67
CA PHE A 49 -17.58 -1.52 -1.65
C PHE A 49 -17.58 -0.60 -0.43
N SER A 50 -17.09 -1.11 0.70
CA SER A 50 -17.14 -0.40 1.97
C SER A 50 -16.18 0.79 2.06
N ASP A 51 -16.59 1.81 2.82
CA ASP A 51 -15.70 2.91 3.26
C ASP A 51 -14.87 2.62 4.52
N ARG A 52 -14.95 1.41 5.06
CA ARG A 52 -14.32 1.07 6.32
C ARG A 52 -12.85 0.70 6.11
N ALA A 53 -11.94 1.52 6.65
CA ALA A 53 -10.51 1.25 6.60
C ALA A 53 -10.11 -0.09 7.25
N ASP A 54 -10.77 -0.50 8.33
CA ASP A 54 -10.48 -1.74 9.07
C ASP A 54 -10.71 -3.03 8.26
N ARG A 55 -11.29 -2.90 7.06
CA ARG A 55 -11.46 -3.96 6.05
C ARG A 55 -11.06 -3.56 4.63
N THR A 56 -10.31 -2.46 4.45
CA THR A 56 -9.75 -2.07 3.16
C THR A 56 -8.29 -2.48 3.12
N VAL A 57 -7.95 -3.40 2.21
CA VAL A 57 -6.61 -3.99 2.08
C VAL A 57 -5.87 -3.36 0.91
N VAL A 58 -4.62 -2.97 1.14
CA VAL A 58 -3.63 -2.75 0.08
C VAL A 58 -2.60 -3.86 0.17
N ALA A 59 -2.35 -4.53 -0.95
CA ALA A 59 -1.44 -5.66 -1.04
C ALA A 59 -0.40 -5.45 -2.14
N GLY A 60 0.85 -5.83 -1.87
CA GLY A 60 1.88 -5.78 -2.90
C GLY A 60 3.18 -6.45 -2.49
N GLN A 61 4.04 -6.67 -3.49
CA GLN A 61 5.35 -7.28 -3.34
C GLN A 61 6.47 -6.32 -3.78
N SER A 62 7.64 -6.37 -3.14
CA SER A 62 8.78 -5.50 -3.49
C SER A 62 8.40 -4.01 -3.39
N PHE A 63 8.51 -3.22 -4.47
CA PHE A 63 7.99 -1.85 -4.47
C PHE A 63 6.49 -1.78 -4.20
N GLY A 64 5.71 -2.78 -4.59
CA GLY A 64 4.29 -2.86 -4.22
C GLY A 64 4.08 -3.03 -2.71
N GLY A 65 4.95 -3.78 -2.03
CA GLY A 65 4.88 -3.95 -0.57
C GLY A 65 5.27 -2.67 0.18
N LEU A 66 6.27 -1.94 -0.34
CA LEU A 66 6.61 -0.60 0.12
C LEU A 66 5.44 0.38 -0.11
N ALA A 67 4.86 0.39 -1.32
CA ALA A 67 3.71 1.23 -1.68
C ALA A 67 2.51 0.96 -0.79
N ALA A 68 2.21 -0.31 -0.51
CA ALA A 68 1.11 -0.71 0.36
C ALA A 68 1.28 -0.19 1.80
N MET A 69 2.49 -0.29 2.35
CA MET A 69 2.79 0.27 3.66
C MET A 69 2.71 1.80 3.66
N PHE A 70 3.26 2.44 2.62
CA PHE A 70 3.20 3.89 2.45
C PHE A 70 1.74 4.40 2.45
N ALA A 71 0.87 3.75 1.66
CA ALA A 71 -0.55 4.11 1.58
C ALA A 71 -1.24 4.08 2.94
N ALA A 72 -1.00 3.03 3.74
CA ALA A 72 -1.63 2.88 5.03
C ALA A 72 -1.08 3.83 6.10
N LEU A 73 0.22 4.16 6.05
CA LEU A 73 0.83 5.12 6.97
C LEU A 73 0.35 6.55 6.72
N TYR A 74 0.04 6.91 5.47
CA TYR A 74 -0.38 8.26 5.08
C TYR A 74 -1.89 8.46 5.08
N TRP A 75 -2.65 7.43 4.68
CA TRP A 75 -4.12 7.49 4.64
C TRP A 75 -4.75 6.33 5.44
N PRO A 76 -4.46 6.20 6.76
CA PRO A 76 -5.00 5.13 7.60
C PRO A 76 -6.53 5.13 7.67
N GLN A 77 -7.17 6.29 7.45
CA GLN A 77 -8.62 6.46 7.34
C GLN A 77 -9.23 5.78 6.12
N ARG A 78 -8.43 5.46 5.10
CA ARG A 78 -8.86 4.79 3.87
C ARG A 78 -8.31 3.37 3.76
N PHE A 79 -7.04 3.18 4.11
CA PHE A 79 -6.31 1.92 3.96
C PHE A 79 -5.83 1.42 5.33
N GLY A 80 -6.68 0.67 6.03
CA GLY A 80 -6.36 0.19 7.39
C GLY A 80 -5.69 -1.18 7.45
N CYS A 81 -5.60 -1.91 6.32
CA CYS A 81 -4.97 -3.22 6.25
C CYS A 81 -3.87 -3.26 5.18
N VAL A 82 -2.69 -3.77 5.55
CA VAL A 82 -1.53 -3.90 4.65
C VAL A 82 -1.12 -5.36 4.55
N LEU A 83 -0.89 -5.82 3.31
CA LEU A 83 -0.14 -7.03 3.02
C LEU A 83 1.12 -6.64 2.24
N SER A 84 2.27 -6.63 2.90
CA SER A 84 3.55 -6.31 2.28
C SER A 84 4.44 -7.54 2.25
N GLN A 85 4.78 -7.98 1.04
CA GLN A 85 5.60 -9.15 0.80
C GLN A 85 6.96 -8.75 0.23
N SER A 86 8.04 -9.13 0.90
CA SER A 86 9.41 -8.74 0.52
C SER A 86 9.53 -7.24 0.22
N GLY A 87 8.88 -6.40 1.03
CA GLY A 87 8.77 -4.96 0.78
C GLY A 87 10.14 -4.31 0.64
N SER A 88 10.31 -3.45 -0.36
CA SER A 88 11.58 -2.78 -0.67
C SER A 88 11.90 -1.65 0.31
N TYR A 89 11.91 -1.92 1.61
CA TYR A 89 12.13 -0.93 2.67
C TYR A 89 13.56 -0.36 2.73
N TRP A 90 14.45 -0.84 1.87
CA TRP A 90 15.77 -0.26 1.61
C TRP A 90 15.70 0.98 0.71
N TRP A 91 14.59 1.23 0.01
CA TRP A 91 14.48 2.35 -0.92
C TRP A 91 14.64 3.72 -0.21
N PRO A 92 15.36 4.69 -0.80
CA PRO A 92 15.97 4.67 -2.13
C PRO A 92 17.38 4.05 -2.20
N HIS A 93 17.94 3.62 -1.07
CA HIS A 93 19.34 3.21 -0.95
C HIS A 93 19.55 1.72 -1.22
N ARG A 94 19.75 1.35 -2.50
CA ARG A 94 20.15 -0.03 -2.85
C ARG A 94 21.41 -0.45 -2.10
N GLY A 95 21.43 -1.69 -1.63
CA GLY A 95 22.57 -2.29 -0.92
C GLY A 95 22.55 -2.13 0.60
N GLY A 96 21.56 -1.44 1.17
CA GLY A 96 21.34 -1.40 2.62
C GLY A 96 22.38 -0.60 3.41
N ALA A 97 23.22 0.19 2.74
CA ALA A 97 24.21 1.05 3.39
C ALA A 97 23.58 2.20 4.20
N GLN A 98 22.32 2.53 3.90
CA GLN A 98 21.54 3.56 4.57
C GLN A 98 20.12 3.05 4.80
N THR A 99 19.49 3.53 5.88
CA THR A 99 18.09 3.24 6.20
C THR A 99 17.19 3.80 5.11
N GLY A 100 16.23 3.00 4.62
CA GLY A 100 15.26 3.50 3.66
C GLY A 100 14.34 4.55 4.27
N VAL A 101 13.88 5.49 3.44
CA VAL A 101 13.21 6.72 3.90
C VAL A 101 11.96 6.45 4.73
N LEU A 102 11.20 5.38 4.43
CA LEU A 102 9.98 5.06 5.18
C LEU A 102 10.30 4.61 6.61
N ILE A 103 11.38 3.83 6.79
CA ILE A 103 11.86 3.41 8.12
C ILE A 103 12.42 4.63 8.87
N GLU A 104 13.18 5.48 8.17
CA GLU A 104 13.75 6.68 8.78
C GLU A 104 12.66 7.59 9.35
N ARG A 105 11.60 7.85 8.60
CA ARG A 105 10.48 8.69 9.05
C ARG A 105 9.68 8.09 10.19
N LEU A 106 9.49 6.76 10.18
CA LEU A 106 8.95 6.04 11.35
C LEU A 106 9.84 6.23 12.58
N SER A 107 11.17 6.10 12.43
CA SER A 107 12.11 6.23 13.54
C SER A 107 12.15 7.64 14.14
N ARG A 108 11.86 8.66 13.33
CA ARG A 108 11.73 10.07 13.73
C ARG A 108 10.35 10.41 14.32
N GLY A 109 9.41 9.47 14.29
CA GLY A 109 8.04 9.70 14.76
C GLY A 109 7.19 10.57 13.83
N GLU A 110 7.58 10.73 12.57
CA GLU A 110 6.81 11.49 11.57
C GLU A 110 5.63 10.69 10.99
N LEU A 111 5.67 9.37 11.15
CA LEU A 111 4.64 8.43 10.68
C LEU A 111 4.18 7.56 11.85
N HIS A 112 2.89 7.21 11.82
CA HIS A 112 2.18 6.61 12.95
C HIS A 112 1.40 5.37 12.49
N PRO A 113 1.86 4.13 12.80
CA PRO A 113 1.17 2.92 12.38
C PRO A 113 -0.04 2.54 13.25
N GLN A 114 -0.46 3.42 14.17
CA GLN A 114 -1.55 3.17 15.11
C GLN A 114 -2.86 2.87 14.38
N GLY A 115 -3.53 1.79 14.77
CA GLY A 115 -4.80 1.36 14.17
C GLY A 115 -4.66 0.54 12.88
N LEU A 116 -3.45 0.37 12.35
CA LEU A 116 -3.21 -0.45 11.17
C LEU A 116 -3.13 -1.94 11.50
N ARG A 117 -3.67 -2.77 10.60
CA ARG A 117 -3.45 -4.23 10.58
C ARG A 117 -2.43 -4.57 9.52
N ILE A 118 -1.25 -5.00 9.95
CA ILE A 118 -0.10 -5.18 9.07
C ILE A 118 0.29 -6.65 9.01
N TRP A 119 0.33 -7.21 7.79
CA TRP A 119 1.04 -8.45 7.50
C TRP A 119 2.33 -8.11 6.76
N LEU A 120 3.45 -8.34 7.44
CA LEU A 120 4.81 -8.19 6.90
C LEU A 120 5.41 -9.56 6.68
N GLU A 121 5.75 -9.86 5.43
CA GLU A 121 6.39 -11.11 5.03
C GLU A 121 7.74 -10.81 4.37
N ALA A 122 8.77 -11.57 4.75
CA ALA A 122 10.07 -11.60 4.08
C ALA A 122 10.60 -13.05 4.11
N GLY A 123 11.35 -13.43 3.08
CA GLY A 123 12.01 -14.73 2.96
C GLY A 123 13.48 -14.68 3.34
#